data_AF-A0A210PNJ5-F1
#
_entry.id   AF-A0A210PNJ5-F1
#
_cell.length_a   1.000
_cell.length_b   1.000
_cell.length_c   1.000
_cell.angle_alpha   90.00
_cell.angle_beta   90.00
_cell.angle_gamma   90.00
#
_symmetry.space_group_name_H-M   'P 1'
#
loop_
_entity.id
_entity.type
_entity.pdbx_description
1 polymer ?
#
loop_
_entity_poly.entity_id
_entity_poly.type
_entity_poly.pdbx_seq_one_letter_code
_entity_poly.pdbx_strand_id
1 'polypeptide(L)'
;MANINVFSILILGFAITCCSGLCEFPSTLRDNWYSADKGVLNFTTSSLVEYPVFLSSNVSNLTFSCEEINANRYILKGITTFTVFGNELRPYLCLTLTQVSQDVFYYYVANRLESSNNDRIYVRDDNITVTADDICNRETPYEANTYIMLVREGADINEISRTCPDILLRRYQNVSIVSSDGTDRCDDVQLDVCTNTSVLNITYQSCAAPLVFSAGGEFVCLFDLTENGVTYIALWNTDASITAGQTYRTSCYVR
;
A
#
# COMPACT_ATOMS: atom_id res chain seq x y z
N MET A 1 -26.76 -35.55 -64.08
CA MET A 1 -26.64 -34.10 -63.88
C MET A 1 -26.48 -33.86 -62.39
N ALA A 2 -25.32 -33.34 -62.00
CA ALA A 2 -24.87 -33.22 -60.63
C ALA A 2 -25.61 -32.08 -59.91
N ASN A 3 -26.18 -32.36 -58.74
CA ASN A 3 -26.68 -31.34 -57.82
C ASN A 3 -25.54 -30.93 -56.88
N ILE A 4 -25.20 -29.65 -56.96
CA ILE A 4 -24.23 -28.90 -56.17
C ILE A 4 -24.93 -28.32 -54.94
N ASN A 5 -24.30 -28.47 -53.76
CA ASN A 5 -24.24 -27.61 -52.55
C ASN A 5 -25.52 -26.89 -52.07
N VAL A 6 -25.79 -26.75 -50.77
CA VAL A 6 -25.00 -25.97 -49.80
C VAL A 6 -25.35 -26.44 -48.38
N PHE A 7 -24.34 -26.83 -47.61
CA PHE A 7 -24.44 -26.97 -46.15
C PHE A 7 -24.40 -25.56 -45.55
N SER A 8 -25.55 -25.06 -45.08
CA SER A 8 -25.60 -23.83 -44.28
C SER A 8 -25.12 -24.12 -42.86
N ILE A 9 -23.88 -23.75 -42.56
CA ILE A 9 -23.36 -23.70 -41.19
C ILE A 9 -23.88 -22.40 -40.57
N LEU A 10 -24.88 -22.53 -39.70
CA LEU A 10 -25.38 -21.44 -38.87
C LEU A 10 -24.39 -21.23 -37.73
N ILE A 11 -23.42 -20.32 -37.90
CA ILE A 11 -22.54 -19.88 -36.81
C ILE A 11 -23.40 -18.99 -35.91
N LEU A 12 -23.92 -19.56 -34.83
CA LEU A 12 -24.55 -18.81 -33.75
C LEU A 12 -23.45 -18.02 -33.04
N GLY A 13 -23.24 -16.78 -33.47
CA GLY A 13 -22.39 -15.83 -32.77
C GLY A 13 -23.02 -15.51 -31.43
N PHE A 14 -22.57 -16.18 -30.37
CA PHE A 14 -22.81 -15.73 -29.00
C PHE A 14 -22.08 -14.41 -28.86
N ALA A 15 -22.81 -13.30 -28.96
CA ALA A 15 -22.35 -12.04 -28.42
C ALA A 15 -22.19 -12.26 -26.92
N ILE A 16 -20.94 -12.48 -26.48
CA ILE A 16 -20.59 -12.38 -25.08
C ILE A 16 -20.78 -10.89 -24.77
N THR A 17 -21.96 -10.55 -24.27
CA THR A 17 -22.17 -9.29 -23.56
C THR A 17 -21.16 -9.33 -22.43
N CYS A 18 -20.04 -8.60 -22.60
CA CYS A 18 -19.09 -8.38 -21.53
C CYS A 18 -19.91 -7.69 -20.45
N CYS A 19 -20.31 -8.43 -19.42
CA CYS A 19 -20.83 -7.85 -18.21
C CYS A 19 -19.71 -6.93 -17.74
N SER A 20 -19.91 -5.62 -17.82
CA SER A 20 -19.03 -4.66 -17.18
C SER A 20 -19.08 -5.00 -15.69
N GLY A 21 -18.12 -5.81 -15.24
CA GLY A 21 -18.02 -6.18 -13.83
C GLY A 21 -18.03 -4.89 -13.03
N LEU A 22 -18.90 -4.82 -12.02
CA LEU A 22 -18.89 -3.72 -11.07
C LEU A 22 -17.46 -3.65 -10.48
N CYS A 23 -16.86 -2.47 -10.48
CA CYS A 23 -15.57 -2.25 -9.84
C CYS A 23 -15.75 -2.47 -8.34
N GLU A 24 -15.33 -3.63 -7.86
CA GLU A 24 -15.45 -4.01 -6.45
C GLU A 24 -14.10 -4.40 -5.88
N PHE A 25 -13.84 -3.95 -4.64
CA PHE A 25 -12.74 -4.45 -3.85
C PHE A 25 -13.00 -5.91 -3.46
N PRO A 26 -11.95 -6.74 -3.35
CA PRO A 26 -12.10 -8.14 -2.95
C PRO A 26 -12.70 -8.19 -1.54
N SER A 27 -13.54 -9.19 -1.27
CA SER A 27 -14.21 -9.32 0.03
C SER A 27 -13.24 -9.36 1.21
N THR A 28 -12.04 -9.91 0.99
CA THR A 28 -10.97 -9.92 1.97
C THR A 28 -10.46 -8.53 2.31
N LEU A 29 -10.59 -7.51 1.47
CA LEU A 29 -10.14 -6.15 1.76
C LEU A 29 -11.24 -5.28 2.42
N ARG A 30 -12.50 -5.70 2.41
CA ARG A 30 -13.64 -4.86 2.85
C ARG A 30 -13.71 -4.73 4.38
N ASP A 31 -13.00 -3.77 4.96
CA ASP A 31 -13.00 -3.47 6.39
C ASP A 31 -12.20 -2.19 6.70
N ASN A 32 -11.91 -1.94 7.98
CA ASN A 32 -10.88 -1.04 8.45
C ASN A 32 -9.48 -1.69 8.41
N TRP A 33 -8.50 -0.92 7.95
CA TRP A 33 -7.10 -1.32 7.81
C TRP A 33 -6.15 -0.25 8.31
N TYR A 34 -5.12 -0.64 9.04
CA TYR A 34 -4.00 0.24 9.37
C TYR A 34 -3.05 0.32 8.17
N SER A 35 -3.03 1.48 7.51
CA SER A 35 -2.02 1.86 6.53
C SER A 35 -0.77 2.39 7.22
N ALA A 36 0.39 1.96 6.75
CA ALA A 36 1.69 2.45 7.20
C ALA A 36 1.92 3.96 6.92
N ASP A 37 1.17 4.52 5.97
CA ASP A 37 1.32 5.91 5.52
C ASP A 37 0.09 6.78 5.85
N LYS A 38 -1.11 6.24 5.61
CA LYS A 38 -2.36 7.03 5.63
C LYS A 38 -3.20 6.82 6.90
N GLY A 39 -2.70 6.11 7.91
CA GLY A 39 -3.49 5.80 9.11
C GLY A 39 -4.60 4.77 8.82
N VAL A 40 -5.75 4.90 9.46
CA VAL A 40 -6.85 3.95 9.25
C VAL A 40 -7.55 4.24 7.92
N LEU A 41 -7.64 3.22 7.07
CA LEU A 41 -8.37 3.24 5.81
C LEU A 41 -9.58 2.32 5.89
N ASN A 42 -10.74 2.78 5.41
CA ASN A 42 -11.96 1.98 5.35
C ASN A 42 -12.29 1.63 3.89
N PHE A 43 -12.22 0.35 3.56
CA PHE A 43 -12.62 -0.17 2.27
C PHE A 43 -14.02 -0.80 2.37
N THR A 44 -14.95 -0.36 1.53
CA THR A 44 -16.25 -0.99 1.37
C THR A 44 -16.25 -1.88 0.12
N THR A 45 -17.42 -2.36 -0.31
CA THR A 45 -17.54 -3.10 -1.57
C THR A 45 -16.97 -2.35 -2.78
N SER A 46 -17.19 -1.04 -2.88
CA SER A 46 -16.82 -0.25 -4.06
C SER A 46 -16.31 1.15 -3.72
N SER A 47 -15.94 1.41 -2.46
CA SER A 47 -15.45 2.73 -2.05
C SER A 47 -14.32 2.64 -1.04
N LEU A 48 -13.42 3.62 -1.09
CA LEU A 48 -12.41 3.90 -0.09
C LEU A 48 -12.82 5.20 0.61
N VAL A 49 -13.21 5.08 1.88
CA VAL A 49 -13.89 6.13 2.64
C VAL A 49 -12.88 6.94 3.44
N GLU A 50 -13.04 8.27 3.42
CA GLU A 50 -12.25 9.22 4.21
C GLU A 50 -10.73 9.07 4.06
N TYR A 51 -10.26 8.71 2.85
CA TYR A 51 -8.83 8.60 2.54
C TYR A 51 -8.12 9.92 2.84
N PRO A 52 -7.09 9.95 3.71
CA PRO A 52 -6.39 11.20 4.05
C PRO A 52 -5.57 11.76 2.89
N VAL A 53 -5.70 13.07 2.68
CA VAL A 53 -5.07 13.79 1.56
C VAL A 53 -4.49 15.13 2.02
N PHE A 54 -3.45 15.59 1.34
CA PHE A 54 -2.83 16.90 1.61
C PHE A 54 -3.07 17.91 0.48
N LEU A 55 -4.33 18.10 0.07
CA LEU A 55 -4.64 18.98 -1.07
C LEU A 55 -4.73 20.47 -0.68
N SER A 56 -5.34 20.78 0.46
CA SER A 56 -5.44 22.14 1.00
C SER A 56 -5.77 22.11 2.49
N SER A 57 -5.72 23.26 3.17
CA SER A 57 -6.13 23.36 4.58
C SER A 57 -7.58 22.92 4.85
N ASN A 58 -8.43 22.94 3.81
CA ASN A 58 -9.86 22.64 3.91
C ASN A 58 -10.24 21.27 3.33
N VAL A 59 -9.30 20.58 2.68
CA VAL A 59 -9.51 19.27 2.06
C VAL A 59 -8.44 18.34 2.60
N SER A 60 -8.78 17.68 3.71
CA SER A 60 -7.89 16.77 4.45
C SER A 60 -8.25 15.30 4.28
N ASN A 61 -9.43 14.99 3.76
CA ASN A 61 -9.85 13.65 3.41
C ASN A 61 -10.79 13.65 2.18
N LEU A 62 -10.83 12.53 1.48
CA LEU A 62 -11.68 12.32 0.32
C LEU A 62 -12.22 10.90 0.32
N THR A 63 -13.47 10.73 -0.12
CA THR A 63 -14.04 9.42 -0.41
C THR A 63 -13.97 9.15 -1.90
N PHE A 64 -13.43 7.99 -2.26
CA PHE A 64 -13.32 7.55 -3.64
C PHE A 64 -14.23 6.36 -3.93
N SER A 65 -14.86 6.36 -5.10
CA SER A 65 -15.56 5.21 -5.67
C SER A 65 -14.65 4.47 -6.64
N CYS A 66 -14.73 3.14 -6.65
CA CYS A 66 -14.07 2.28 -7.63
C CYS A 66 -14.75 2.48 -8.99
N GLU A 67 -13.98 2.87 -10.01
CA GLU A 67 -14.49 3.07 -11.38
C GLU A 67 -14.04 1.93 -12.29
N GLU A 68 -12.77 1.55 -12.21
CA GLU A 68 -12.19 0.51 -13.06
C GLU A 68 -11.20 -0.35 -12.27
N ILE A 69 -11.19 -1.65 -12.57
CA ILE A 69 -10.20 -2.59 -12.08
C ILE A 69 -9.52 -3.30 -13.26
N ASN A 70 -8.20 -3.36 -13.21
CA ASN A 70 -7.39 -4.13 -14.15
C ASN A 70 -6.41 -4.99 -13.36
N ALA A 71 -6.69 -6.29 -13.28
CA ALA A 71 -6.00 -7.24 -12.40
C ALA A 71 -5.99 -6.76 -10.93
N ASN A 72 -4.86 -6.26 -10.46
CA ASN A 72 -4.68 -5.77 -9.09
C ASN A 72 -4.57 -4.23 -9.00
N ARG A 73 -4.79 -3.53 -10.12
CA ARG A 73 -4.77 -2.08 -10.22
C ARG A 73 -6.21 -1.54 -10.20
N TYR A 74 -6.47 -0.64 -9.27
CA TYR A 74 -7.77 -0.04 -9.00
C TYR A 74 -7.71 1.45 -9.31
N ILE A 75 -8.64 1.90 -10.14
CA ILE A 75 -8.82 3.31 -10.49
C ILE A 75 -10.01 3.81 -9.71
N LEU A 76 -9.76 4.76 -8.82
CA LEU A 76 -10.73 5.30 -7.89
C LEU A 76 -10.98 6.77 -8.22
N LYS A 77 -12.24 7.17 -8.30
CA LYS A 77 -12.68 8.55 -8.58
C LYS A 77 -13.31 9.16 -7.35
N GLY A 78 -12.96 10.40 -7.04
CA GLY A 78 -13.54 11.14 -5.93
C GLY A 78 -15.06 11.30 -6.10
N ILE A 79 -15.83 10.91 -5.09
CA ILE A 79 -17.29 11.06 -5.11
C ILE A 79 -17.66 12.54 -5.13
N THR A 80 -16.91 13.37 -4.41
CA THR A 80 -17.06 14.82 -4.36
C THR A 80 -16.00 15.54 -5.19
N THR A 81 -16.34 16.74 -5.63
CA THR A 81 -15.41 17.72 -6.18
C THR A 81 -15.00 18.72 -5.12
N PHE A 82 -14.00 19.53 -5.43
CA PHE A 82 -13.64 20.70 -4.65
C PHE A 82 -13.24 21.84 -5.58
N THR A 83 -13.40 23.09 -5.11
CA THR A 83 -13.14 24.27 -5.94
C THR A 83 -11.79 24.89 -5.61
N VAL A 84 -10.97 25.12 -6.63
CA VAL A 84 -9.69 25.84 -6.52
C VAL A 84 -9.62 26.90 -7.60
N PHE A 85 -9.39 28.16 -7.20
CA PHE A 85 -9.38 29.33 -8.11
C PHE A 85 -10.61 29.44 -9.02
N GLY A 86 -11.78 29.01 -8.54
CA GLY A 86 -13.05 29.06 -9.28
C GLY A 86 -13.30 27.88 -10.22
N ASN A 87 -12.35 26.95 -10.36
CA ASN A 87 -12.54 25.72 -11.13
C ASN A 87 -12.95 24.57 -10.23
N GLU A 88 -13.89 23.76 -10.72
CA GLU A 88 -14.35 22.55 -10.05
C GLU A 88 -13.45 21.37 -10.42
N LEU A 89 -12.73 20.86 -9.43
CA LEU A 89 -11.73 19.82 -9.59
C LEU A 89 -12.21 18.48 -9.04
N ARG A 90 -11.88 17.42 -9.77
CA ARG A 90 -12.12 16.02 -9.43
C ARG A 90 -10.81 15.32 -9.11
N PRO A 91 -10.67 14.70 -7.92
CA PRO A 91 -9.52 13.89 -7.58
C PRO A 91 -9.70 12.45 -8.06
N TYR A 92 -8.58 11.81 -8.40
CA TYR A 92 -8.47 10.42 -8.80
C TYR A 92 -7.27 9.78 -8.09
N LEU A 93 -7.45 8.53 -7.67
CA LEU A 93 -6.44 7.73 -6.97
C LEU A 93 -6.27 6.41 -7.72
N CYS A 94 -5.04 6.02 -7.99
CA CYS A 94 -4.73 4.73 -8.58
C CYS A 94 -3.90 3.90 -7.60
N LEU A 95 -4.43 2.75 -7.21
CA LEU A 95 -3.79 1.83 -6.27
C LEU A 95 -3.46 0.52 -6.96
N THR A 96 -2.26 0.00 -6.76
CA THR A 96 -1.93 -1.39 -7.09
C THR A 96 -1.86 -2.18 -5.79
N LEU A 97 -2.82 -3.08 -5.54
CA LEU A 97 -3.00 -3.79 -4.27
C LEU A 97 -2.61 -5.26 -4.40
N THR A 98 -1.70 -5.73 -3.55
CA THR A 98 -1.30 -7.14 -3.54
C THR A 98 -1.59 -7.77 -2.18
N GLN A 99 -2.24 -8.94 -2.21
CA GLN A 99 -2.54 -9.70 -1.01
C GLN A 99 -1.31 -10.51 -0.57
N VAL A 100 -0.95 -10.40 0.73
CA VAL A 100 0.11 -11.22 1.38
C VAL A 100 -0.52 -12.33 2.22
N SER A 101 -1.63 -12.03 2.90
CA SER A 101 -2.46 -12.97 3.65
C SER A 101 -3.91 -12.46 3.71
N GLN A 102 -4.79 -13.12 4.46
CA GLN A 102 -6.16 -12.64 4.64
C GLN A 102 -6.24 -11.27 5.32
N ASP A 103 -5.27 -10.95 6.17
CA ASP A 103 -5.24 -9.76 7.02
C ASP A 103 -4.03 -8.86 6.77
N VAL A 104 -3.27 -9.15 5.71
CA VAL A 104 -2.13 -8.34 5.26
C VAL A 104 -2.19 -8.14 3.76
N PHE A 105 -2.17 -6.89 3.36
CA PHE A 105 -1.94 -6.44 1.99
C PHE A 105 -0.74 -5.50 1.98
N TYR A 106 -0.17 -5.29 0.80
CA TYR A 106 0.59 -4.08 0.53
C TYR A 106 0.02 -3.41 -0.71
N TYR A 107 0.26 -2.11 -0.85
CA TYR A 107 -0.10 -1.38 -2.04
C TYR A 107 0.96 -0.39 -2.49
N TYR A 108 0.91 -0.05 -3.77
CA TYR A 108 1.58 1.12 -4.31
C TYR A 108 0.55 2.14 -4.73
N VAL A 109 0.84 3.42 -4.50
CA VAL A 109 0.13 4.51 -5.16
C VAL A 109 0.75 4.72 -6.54
N ALA A 110 -0.04 4.48 -7.57
CA ALA A 110 0.34 4.51 -8.97
C ALA A 110 0.14 5.89 -9.62
N ASN A 111 -0.21 6.90 -8.84
CA ASN A 111 -0.09 8.29 -9.24
C ASN A 111 1.35 8.78 -9.00
N ARG A 112 1.84 9.66 -9.88
CA ARG A 112 3.05 10.47 -9.64
C ARG A 112 2.79 11.40 -8.46
N LEU A 113 3.87 11.79 -7.79
CA LEU A 113 3.83 12.85 -6.80
C LEU A 113 3.64 14.18 -7.55
N GLU A 114 2.58 14.91 -7.25
CA GLU A 114 2.30 16.20 -7.88
C GLU A 114 2.86 17.33 -7.00
N SER A 115 3.67 18.22 -7.57
CA SER A 115 4.30 19.31 -6.80
C SER A 115 3.30 20.33 -6.24
N SER A 116 2.10 20.39 -6.82
CA SER A 116 1.04 21.33 -6.44
C SER A 116 0.34 20.94 -5.12
N ASN A 117 0.33 19.66 -4.77
CA ASN A 117 -0.31 19.15 -3.56
C ASN A 117 0.63 18.32 -2.66
N ASN A 118 1.85 18.03 -3.12
CA ASN A 118 2.80 17.19 -2.40
C ASN A 118 2.21 15.84 -1.96
N ASP A 119 1.27 15.30 -2.75
CA ASP A 119 0.61 14.02 -2.53
C ASP A 119 0.53 13.25 -3.86
N ARG A 120 0.33 11.94 -3.77
CA ARG A 120 0.18 11.08 -4.95
C ARG A 120 -1.31 10.96 -5.32
N ILE A 121 -1.91 12.09 -5.68
CA ILE A 121 -3.31 12.20 -6.09
C ILE A 121 -3.37 12.97 -7.38
N TYR A 122 -3.99 12.38 -8.39
CA TYR A 122 -4.21 13.03 -9.67
C TYR A 122 -5.47 13.89 -9.61
N VAL A 123 -5.39 15.16 -9.98
CA VAL A 123 -6.52 16.11 -9.92
C VAL A 123 -6.69 16.77 -11.28
N ARG A 124 -7.92 16.82 -11.79
CA ARG A 124 -8.26 17.52 -13.04
C ARG A 124 -9.60 18.24 -12.93
N ASP A 125 -9.84 19.21 -13.81
CA ASP A 125 -11.16 19.81 -13.95
C ASP A 125 -12.21 18.73 -14.22
N ASP A 126 -13.35 18.79 -13.53
CA ASP A 126 -14.38 17.75 -13.62
C ASP A 126 -15.00 17.63 -15.02
N ASN A 127 -14.91 18.69 -15.81
CA ASN A 127 -15.37 18.73 -17.20
C ASN A 127 -14.40 18.06 -18.20
N ILE A 128 -13.20 17.70 -17.75
CA ILE A 128 -12.20 17.03 -18.60
C ILE A 128 -12.33 15.52 -18.40
N THR A 129 -12.55 14.81 -19.51
CA THR A 129 -12.47 13.34 -19.51
C THR A 129 -11.00 12.91 -19.39
N VAL A 130 -10.74 12.00 -18.46
CA VAL A 130 -9.41 11.46 -18.19
C VAL A 130 -9.41 9.96 -18.48
N THR A 131 -8.27 9.45 -18.95
CA THR A 131 -8.07 8.02 -19.21
C THR A 131 -7.42 7.32 -18.02
N ALA A 132 -7.41 5.99 -18.03
CA ALA A 132 -6.71 5.18 -17.04
C ALA A 132 -5.20 5.52 -16.97
N ASP A 133 -4.56 5.75 -18.12
CA ASP A 133 -3.14 6.08 -18.20
C ASP A 133 -2.83 7.51 -17.72
N ASP A 134 -3.78 8.45 -17.88
CA ASP A 134 -3.65 9.78 -17.30
C ASP A 134 -3.63 9.73 -15.77
N ILE A 135 -4.47 8.88 -15.18
CA ILE A 135 -4.61 8.72 -13.74
C ILE A 135 -3.43 7.91 -13.18
N CYS A 136 -3.22 6.69 -13.67
CA CYS A 136 -2.18 5.76 -13.24
C CYS A 136 -0.84 6.07 -13.92
N ASN A 137 -0.37 7.30 -13.76
CA ASN A 137 0.72 7.86 -14.53
C ASN A 137 2.13 7.59 -13.97
N ARG A 138 2.26 6.89 -12.83
CA ARG A 138 3.57 6.48 -12.28
C ARG A 138 4.15 5.33 -13.10
N GLU A 139 5.43 5.45 -13.45
CA GLU A 139 6.13 4.42 -14.22
C GLU A 139 6.28 3.13 -13.41
N THR A 140 6.24 2.00 -14.10
CA THR A 140 6.43 0.66 -13.54
C THR A 140 7.74 0.05 -14.07
N PRO A 141 8.44 -0.80 -13.30
CA PRO A 141 8.12 -1.23 -11.93
C PRO A 141 8.21 -0.07 -10.92
N TYR A 142 7.38 -0.11 -9.88
CA TYR A 142 7.45 0.88 -8.80
C TYR A 142 8.68 0.62 -7.94
N GLU A 143 9.28 1.70 -7.44
CA GLU A 143 10.45 1.63 -6.58
C GLU A 143 10.17 0.79 -5.33
N ALA A 144 11.01 -0.23 -5.06
CA ALA A 144 10.80 -1.18 -3.97
C ALA A 144 10.64 -0.54 -2.58
N ASN A 145 11.22 0.63 -2.33
CA ASN A 145 11.11 1.34 -1.05
C ASN A 145 9.78 2.10 -0.85
N THR A 146 8.80 1.94 -1.73
CA THR A 146 7.55 2.73 -1.73
C THR A 146 6.27 1.91 -1.59
N TYR A 147 6.37 0.60 -1.35
CA TYR A 147 5.18 -0.16 -0.95
C TYR A 147 4.71 0.33 0.41
N ILE A 148 3.40 0.29 0.61
CA ILE A 148 2.76 0.69 1.86
C ILE A 148 2.01 -0.52 2.38
N MET A 149 2.30 -0.93 3.61
CA MET A 149 1.60 -2.05 4.24
C MET A 149 0.19 -1.65 4.67
N LEU A 150 -0.72 -2.61 4.55
CA LEU A 150 -2.07 -2.59 5.10
C LEU A 150 -2.25 -3.83 5.97
N VAL A 151 -2.57 -3.63 7.24
CA VAL A 151 -2.89 -4.71 8.18
C VAL A 151 -4.31 -4.51 8.70
N ARG A 152 -5.13 -5.56 8.70
CA ARG A 152 -6.54 -5.43 9.12
C ARG A 152 -6.61 -4.97 10.57
N GLU A 153 -7.54 -4.08 10.86
CA GLU A 153 -7.87 -3.73 12.24
C GLU A 153 -8.34 -4.98 13.01
N GLY A 154 -7.72 -5.25 14.16
CA GLY A 154 -8.04 -6.41 14.99
C GLY A 154 -7.43 -7.74 14.54
N ALA A 155 -6.53 -7.73 13.54
CA ALA A 155 -5.81 -8.94 13.13
C ALA A 155 -5.04 -9.59 14.28
N ASP A 156 -5.04 -10.93 14.33
CA ASP A 156 -4.18 -11.66 15.27
C ASP A 156 -2.73 -11.59 14.78
N ILE A 157 -1.86 -11.03 15.62
CA ILE A 157 -0.44 -10.87 15.34
C ILE A 157 0.25 -12.20 14.98
N ASN A 158 -0.20 -13.31 15.57
CA ASN A 158 0.37 -14.63 15.31
C ASN A 158 0.00 -15.17 13.93
N GLU A 159 -1.15 -14.76 13.38
CA GLU A 159 -1.63 -15.20 12.06
C GLU A 159 -1.03 -14.37 10.93
N ILE A 160 -0.74 -13.09 11.19
CA ILE A 160 -0.09 -12.19 10.23
C ILE A 160 1.43 -12.26 10.25
N SER A 161 2.00 -12.88 11.29
CA SER A 161 3.44 -13.09 11.44
C SER A 161 4.00 -14.01 10.35
N ARG A 162 5.12 -13.60 9.77
CA ARG A 162 5.89 -14.36 8.78
C ARG A 162 7.31 -14.54 9.24
N THR A 163 7.95 -15.60 8.76
CA THR A 163 9.39 -15.76 8.89
C THR A 163 10.08 -14.56 8.25
N CYS A 164 10.96 -13.91 9.01
CA CYS A 164 11.79 -12.82 8.53
C CYS A 164 12.73 -13.31 7.41
N PRO A 165 13.22 -12.42 6.54
CA PRO A 165 14.07 -12.81 5.42
C PRO A 165 15.36 -13.49 5.90
N ASP A 166 15.86 -14.44 5.10
CA ASP A 166 17.01 -15.29 5.43
C ASP A 166 18.27 -14.50 5.85
N ILE A 167 18.45 -13.30 5.27
CA ILE A 167 19.55 -12.39 5.63
C ILE A 167 19.51 -11.98 7.10
N LEU A 168 18.35 -11.96 7.75
CA LEU A 168 18.20 -11.60 9.15
C LEU A 168 18.18 -12.79 10.11
N LEU A 169 18.05 -14.04 9.64
CA LEU A 169 17.87 -15.25 10.48
C LEU A 169 19.12 -15.67 11.26
N ARG A 170 19.69 -14.73 12.02
CA ARG A 170 20.92 -14.83 12.81
C ARG A 170 20.84 -13.85 13.98
N ARG A 171 21.86 -13.91 14.85
CA ARG A 171 22.15 -12.84 15.80
C ARG A 171 23.25 -11.96 15.25
N TYR A 172 22.98 -10.67 15.18
CA TYR A 172 23.95 -9.65 14.83
C TYR A 172 24.35 -8.86 16.07
N GLN A 173 25.62 -8.52 16.14
CA GLN A 173 26.23 -7.73 17.20
C GLN A 173 26.90 -6.53 16.55
N ASN A 174 26.95 -5.40 17.25
CA ASN A 174 27.59 -4.16 16.79
C ASN A 174 27.01 -3.65 15.45
N VAL A 175 25.68 -3.72 15.31
CA VAL A 175 24.95 -3.20 14.16
C VAL A 175 24.77 -1.70 14.31
N SER A 176 24.74 -1.00 13.18
CA SER A 176 24.37 0.40 13.13
C SER A 176 23.02 0.57 12.46
N ILE A 177 22.09 1.22 13.14
CA ILE A 177 20.84 1.70 12.55
C ILE A 177 21.06 3.15 12.14
N VAL A 178 20.72 3.47 10.90
CA VAL A 178 20.90 4.81 10.32
C VAL A 178 19.55 5.26 9.77
N SER A 179 19.19 6.52 10.00
CA SER A 179 17.99 7.11 9.40
C SER A 179 18.07 7.11 7.87
N SER A 180 16.91 7.18 7.22
CA SER A 180 16.83 7.16 5.74
C SER A 180 17.61 8.28 5.04
N ASP A 181 17.80 9.42 5.71
CA ASP A 181 18.57 10.59 5.24
C ASP A 181 20.04 10.58 5.69
N GLY A 182 20.46 9.59 6.49
CA GLY A 182 21.83 9.43 6.97
C GLY A 182 22.24 10.39 8.09
N THR A 183 21.33 11.22 8.60
CA THR A 183 21.66 12.27 9.59
C THR A 183 21.74 11.71 11.01
N ASP A 184 20.88 10.76 11.35
CA ASP A 184 20.81 10.12 12.65
C ASP A 184 21.38 8.71 12.59
N ARG A 185 22.11 8.34 13.65
CA ARG A 185 22.78 7.05 13.74
C ARG A 185 22.72 6.52 15.16
N CYS A 186 22.46 5.23 15.28
CA CYS A 186 22.73 4.49 16.49
C CYS A 186 23.65 3.31 16.22
N ASP A 187 24.73 3.24 16.99
CA ASP A 187 25.73 2.19 16.95
C ASP A 187 25.56 1.20 18.11
N ASP A 188 26.30 0.09 18.04
CA ASP A 188 26.34 -0.97 19.05
C ASP A 188 24.96 -1.64 19.32
N VAL A 189 24.11 -1.66 18.29
CA VAL A 189 22.81 -2.34 18.32
C VAL A 189 23.00 -3.84 18.15
N GLN A 190 22.21 -4.63 18.86
CA GLN A 190 22.09 -6.07 18.61
C GLN A 190 20.75 -6.36 17.94
N LEU A 191 20.79 -7.24 16.94
CA LEU A 191 19.60 -7.75 16.28
C LEU A 191 19.52 -9.26 16.54
N ASP A 192 18.36 -9.76 16.96
CA ASP A 192 18.10 -11.19 17.15
C ASP A 192 16.81 -11.61 16.46
N VAL A 193 16.95 -12.43 15.43
CA VAL A 193 15.87 -13.15 14.75
C VAL A 193 16.10 -14.67 14.81
N CYS A 194 17.15 -15.11 15.50
CA CYS A 194 17.49 -16.52 15.64
C CYS A 194 16.64 -17.18 16.72
N THR A 195 16.33 -16.45 17.80
CA THR A 195 15.51 -16.94 18.90
C THR A 195 14.06 -17.21 18.47
N ASN A 196 13.50 -16.32 17.65
CA ASN A 196 12.20 -16.49 17.01
C ASN A 196 12.31 -15.96 15.58
N THR A 197 12.18 -16.86 14.60
CA THR A 197 12.43 -16.56 13.18
C THR A 197 11.42 -15.57 12.58
N SER A 198 10.34 -15.26 13.28
CA SER A 198 9.31 -14.32 12.82
C SER A 198 9.30 -12.99 13.59
N VAL A 199 10.22 -12.84 14.55
CA VAL A 199 10.32 -11.66 15.42
C VAL A 199 11.74 -11.11 15.37
N LEU A 200 11.86 -9.85 14.95
CA LEU A 200 13.07 -9.07 15.05
C LEU A 200 13.12 -8.38 16.41
N ASN A 201 14.06 -8.80 17.25
CA ASN A 201 14.40 -8.12 18.48
C ASN A 201 15.59 -7.19 18.26
N ILE A 202 15.47 -5.95 18.73
CA ILE A 202 16.47 -4.90 18.62
C ILE A 202 16.84 -4.44 20.03
N THR A 203 18.13 -4.41 20.36
CA THR A 203 18.62 -3.79 21.60
C THR A 203 19.18 -2.41 21.31
N TYR A 204 18.55 -1.36 21.84
CA TYR A 204 18.81 0.02 21.43
C TYR A 204 18.81 0.98 22.61
N GLN A 205 19.10 0.49 23.83
CA GLN A 205 19.07 1.27 25.07
C GLN A 205 20.05 2.46 25.08
N SER A 206 21.07 2.46 24.21
CA SER A 206 22.01 3.56 23.98
C SER A 206 21.57 4.53 22.87
N CYS A 207 20.55 4.18 22.08
CA CYS A 207 20.07 4.98 20.97
C CYS A 207 19.13 6.09 21.44
N ALA A 208 19.10 7.20 20.69
CA ALA A 208 17.91 8.03 20.72
C ALA A 208 16.72 7.19 20.21
N ALA A 209 15.70 7.02 21.07
CA ALA A 209 14.46 6.28 20.78
C ALA A 209 13.81 6.53 19.39
N PRO A 210 13.88 7.73 18.76
CA PRO A 210 13.25 7.93 17.46
C PRO A 210 13.79 7.04 16.33
N LEU A 211 15.00 6.47 16.38
CA LEU A 211 15.49 5.69 15.24
C LEU A 211 14.90 4.29 15.13
N VAL A 212 14.50 3.71 16.26
CA VAL A 212 13.96 2.35 16.30
C VAL A 212 12.45 2.37 16.20
N PHE A 213 11.79 3.45 16.63
CA PHE A 213 10.33 3.63 16.58
C PHE A 213 9.54 2.57 17.36
N SER A 214 10.16 2.00 18.39
CA SER A 214 9.53 1.10 19.37
C SER A 214 10.04 1.41 20.78
N ALA A 215 9.26 1.06 21.79
CA ALA A 215 9.58 1.13 23.22
C ALA A 215 10.10 -0.22 23.77
N GLY A 216 9.67 -1.34 23.19
CA GLY A 216 10.15 -2.68 23.53
C GLY A 216 11.27 -3.21 22.63
N GLY A 217 11.44 -2.67 21.42
CA GLY A 217 12.40 -3.16 20.42
C GLY A 217 12.00 -4.47 19.76
N GLU A 218 10.74 -4.88 19.90
CA GLU A 218 10.23 -6.12 19.36
C GLU A 218 9.34 -5.82 18.15
N PHE A 219 9.66 -6.47 17.03
CA PHE A 219 8.94 -6.31 15.80
C PHE A 219 8.58 -7.65 15.18
N VAL A 220 7.37 -7.79 14.69
CA VAL A 220 6.95 -8.96 13.91
C VAL A 220 7.19 -8.70 12.43
N CYS A 221 7.81 -9.66 11.74
CA CYS A 221 7.99 -9.57 10.29
C CYS A 221 6.67 -9.84 9.57
N LEU A 222 6.25 -8.92 8.70
CA LEU A 222 5.01 -9.03 7.93
C LEU A 222 5.27 -9.42 6.48
N PHE A 223 6.28 -8.80 5.87
CA PHE A 223 6.59 -8.93 4.46
C PHE A 223 8.03 -8.46 4.19
N ASP A 224 8.67 -9.02 3.16
CA ASP A 224 9.94 -8.55 2.66
C ASP A 224 9.95 -8.54 1.12
N LEU A 225 10.75 -7.63 0.56
CA LEU A 225 10.97 -7.49 -0.88
C LEU A 225 12.45 -7.27 -1.13
N THR A 226 13.04 -8.07 -2.02
CA THR A 226 14.44 -7.88 -2.44
C THR A 226 14.52 -7.42 -3.88
N GLU A 227 15.12 -6.26 -4.10
CA GLU A 227 15.34 -5.67 -5.43
C GLU A 227 16.79 -5.20 -5.55
N ASN A 228 17.47 -5.56 -6.65
CA ASN A 228 18.86 -5.19 -6.91
C ASN A 228 19.85 -5.50 -5.76
N GLY A 229 19.58 -6.57 -5.01
CA GLY A 229 20.41 -7.00 -3.88
C GLY A 229 20.20 -6.23 -2.58
N VAL A 230 19.20 -5.34 -2.53
CA VAL A 230 18.75 -4.63 -1.33
C VAL A 230 17.45 -5.26 -0.85
N THR A 231 17.36 -5.58 0.44
CA THR A 231 16.17 -6.17 1.06
C THR A 231 15.44 -5.13 1.90
N TYR A 232 14.17 -4.89 1.56
CA TYR A 232 13.22 -4.05 2.28
C TYR A 232 12.33 -4.92 3.14
N ILE A 233 12.17 -4.57 4.40
CA ILE A 233 11.52 -5.41 5.40
C ILE A 233 10.44 -4.61 6.09
N ALA A 234 9.20 -5.07 5.98
CA ALA A 234 8.06 -4.50 6.64
C ALA A 234 7.82 -5.17 7.99
N LEU A 235 7.85 -4.35 9.04
CA LEU A 235 7.80 -4.76 10.42
C LEU A 235 6.56 -4.20 11.10
N TRP A 236 5.94 -4.99 11.97
CA TRP A 236 4.86 -4.57 12.86
C TRP A 236 5.40 -4.38 14.27
N ASN A 237 5.14 -3.22 14.86
CA ASN A 237 5.53 -2.94 16.25
C ASN A 237 4.53 -3.57 17.23
N THR A 238 5.03 -4.36 18.19
CA THR A 238 4.21 -5.05 19.20
C THR A 238 3.98 -4.24 20.47
N ASP A 239 4.47 -2.99 20.53
CA ASP A 239 4.25 -2.10 21.68
C ASP A 239 2.76 -1.89 21.97
N ALA A 240 2.42 -1.87 23.26
CA ALA A 240 1.05 -1.61 23.71
C ALA A 240 0.56 -0.18 23.39
N SER A 241 1.47 0.77 23.18
CA SER A 241 1.13 2.16 22.88
C SER A 241 1.90 2.70 21.67
N ILE A 242 1.15 3.31 20.75
CA ILE A 242 1.68 4.01 19.58
C ILE A 242 1.59 5.51 19.84
N THR A 243 2.74 6.20 19.84
CA THR A 243 2.84 7.64 20.10
C THR A 243 3.50 8.32 18.91
N ALA A 244 2.79 9.25 18.28
CA ALA A 244 3.28 9.95 17.09
C ALA A 244 4.68 10.57 17.34
N GLY A 245 5.60 10.33 16.42
CA GLY A 245 6.99 10.80 16.51
C GLY A 245 7.89 9.99 17.45
N GLN A 246 7.38 8.97 18.15
CA GLN A 246 8.16 8.16 19.08
C GLN A 246 8.04 6.66 18.78
N THR A 247 6.82 6.16 18.62
CA THR A 247 6.54 4.78 18.23
C THR A 247 5.58 4.75 17.06
N TYR A 248 5.85 3.89 16.08
CA TYR A 248 4.99 3.72 14.92
C TYR A 248 4.52 2.27 14.85
N ARG A 249 3.29 2.08 14.37
CA ARG A 249 2.66 0.76 14.28
C ARG A 249 3.33 -0.14 13.25
N THR A 250 3.90 0.47 12.21
CA THR A 250 4.69 -0.20 11.19
C THR A 250 6.03 0.49 11.02
N SER A 251 7.05 -0.25 10.62
CA SER A 251 8.37 0.30 10.31
C SER A 251 8.98 -0.44 9.11
N CYS A 252 9.77 0.26 8.30
CA CYS A 252 10.47 -0.31 7.16
C CYS A 252 11.98 -0.24 7.42
N TYR A 253 12.65 -1.39 7.37
CA TYR A 253 14.10 -1.50 7.50
C TYR A 253 14.70 -1.94 6.17
N VAL A 254 15.88 -1.42 5.86
CA VAL A 254 16.59 -1.69 4.59
C VAL A 254 17.94 -2.31 4.90
N ARG A 255 18.30 -3.36 4.17
CA ARG A 255 19.59 -4.04 4.30
C ARG A 255 20.29 -4.28 2.96
#